data_AF-A0A932U5W0-F1
#
_entry.id   AF-A0A932U5W0-F1
#
_cell.length_a   1.000
_cell.length_b   1.000
_cell.length_c   1.000
_cell.angle_alpha   90.00
_cell.angle_beta   90.00
_cell.angle_gamma   90.00
#
_symmetry.space_group_name_H-M   'P 1'
#
loop_
_entity.id
_entity.type
_entity.pdbx_description
1 polymer ?
#
loop_
_entity_poly.entity_id
_entity_poly.type
_entity_poly.pdbx_seq_one_letter_code
_entity_poly.pdbx_strand_id
1 'polypeptide(L)'
;MSEAQWQFATTRYAGTQKLLRSDANRLRTINPDFLILHYRLGHGLGYRGIQNGCQPTGDWLALIEGDNWVQEWPGDNDVLENWFYHWPEASAARVLNCDWGWYLAELDDAAWRTYWHGEVLRQVQANDNDGVFMDSLSVPNYLGFDRYVPTLPAVDNAFETAWATRIENWLTWLQGQSLGDYYLIPNVGSWITSRETTDYSAADGVMIEGFAIELDESPYSLEDWRMQMNRALGLISQGKAILSQSYVTGAQERMFALGSYLLIKGNRTYINIDLDIEPEWWSEYDIPIGTPIESAGSDVGNLYDAENQVYRRDFDSGFVLVNPTSPWDGSGITSTVDLGGVFYLAQPSGGGAVPENGIPTGTVTYQAVTQVVLPPYTAVVLLNQEP
;
A
#
# COMPACT_ATOMS: atom_id res chain seq x y z
N MET A 1 8.17 -21.91 0.88
CA MET A 1 6.94 -22.35 0.19
C MET A 1 7.04 -23.79 -0.36
N SER A 2 5.99 -24.58 -0.14
CA SER A 2 5.75 -25.90 -0.77
C SER A 2 5.25 -25.76 -2.22
N GLU A 3 5.24 -26.85 -3.01
CA GLU A 3 4.65 -26.86 -4.37
C GLU A 3 3.20 -26.37 -4.40
N ALA A 4 2.40 -26.76 -3.41
CA ALA A 4 1.00 -26.36 -3.36
C ALA A 4 0.83 -24.88 -3.01
N GLN A 5 1.71 -24.31 -2.19
CA GLN A 5 1.74 -22.86 -1.94
C GLN A 5 2.15 -22.06 -3.19
N TRP A 6 3.08 -22.58 -4.01
CA TRP A 6 3.43 -21.95 -5.29
C TRP A 6 2.24 -21.95 -6.28
N GLN A 7 1.53 -23.07 -6.39
CA GLN A 7 0.30 -23.16 -7.19
C GLN A 7 -0.81 -22.25 -6.66
N PHE A 8 -0.93 -22.17 -5.33
CA PHE A 8 -1.87 -21.27 -4.68
C PHE A 8 -1.58 -19.80 -5.04
N ALA A 9 -0.36 -19.33 -4.81
CA ALA A 9 0.03 -17.95 -5.05
C ALA A 9 -0.23 -17.53 -6.51
N THR A 10 0.16 -18.37 -7.48
CA THR A 10 0.04 -18.07 -8.92
C THR A 10 -1.39 -18.02 -9.45
N THR A 11 -2.35 -18.59 -8.73
CA THR A 11 -3.76 -18.62 -9.11
C THR A 11 -4.62 -17.63 -8.34
N ARG A 12 -4.09 -17.03 -7.27
CA ARG A 12 -4.84 -16.18 -6.34
C ARG A 12 -4.28 -14.77 -6.18
N TYR A 13 -2.99 -14.57 -6.39
CA TYR A 13 -2.37 -13.24 -6.37
C TYR A 13 -2.19 -12.70 -7.78
N ALA A 14 -2.24 -11.38 -7.90
CA ALA A 14 -1.90 -10.68 -9.13
C ALA A 14 -0.38 -10.54 -9.32
N GLY A 15 0.37 -10.53 -8.22
CA GLY A 15 1.80 -10.34 -8.23
C GLY A 15 2.40 -10.35 -6.84
N THR A 16 3.70 -10.07 -6.77
CA THR A 16 4.46 -9.95 -5.52
C THR A 16 5.68 -9.06 -5.72
N GLN A 17 6.49 -8.92 -4.68
CA GLN A 17 7.75 -8.21 -4.72
C GLN A 17 8.85 -8.99 -3.99
N LYS A 18 10.10 -8.54 -4.17
CA LYS A 18 11.26 -9.04 -3.39
C LYS A 18 11.44 -10.56 -3.49
N LEU A 19 11.49 -11.07 -4.73
CA LEU A 19 11.78 -12.48 -5.03
C LEU A 19 13.07 -12.66 -5.82
N LEU A 20 13.77 -13.76 -5.52
CA LEU A 20 14.90 -14.26 -6.31
C LEU A 20 14.45 -14.58 -7.74
N ARG A 21 15.37 -14.49 -8.70
CA ARG A 21 15.09 -14.74 -10.13
C ARG A 21 14.51 -16.14 -10.37
N SER A 22 15.07 -17.16 -9.71
CA SER A 22 14.60 -18.55 -9.81
C SER A 22 13.18 -18.72 -9.27
N ASP A 23 12.84 -18.03 -8.18
CA ASP A 23 11.49 -18.01 -7.61
C ASP A 23 10.49 -17.28 -8.52
N ALA A 24 10.88 -16.13 -9.08
CA ALA A 24 10.09 -15.41 -10.09
C ALA A 24 9.84 -16.27 -11.35
N ASN A 25 10.88 -16.93 -11.86
CA ASN A 25 10.76 -17.86 -13.00
C ASN A 25 9.82 -19.03 -12.70
N ARG A 26 9.86 -19.53 -11.46
CA ARG A 26 8.98 -20.62 -11.02
C ARG A 26 7.52 -20.18 -11.01
N LEU A 27 7.21 -19.00 -10.48
CA LEU A 27 5.86 -18.42 -10.54
C LEU A 27 5.41 -18.26 -12.00
N ARG A 28 6.27 -17.69 -12.85
CA ARG A 28 5.95 -17.45 -14.26
C ARG A 28 5.90 -18.71 -15.13
N THR A 29 6.48 -19.81 -14.68
CA THR A 29 6.28 -21.12 -15.34
C THR A 29 4.84 -21.60 -15.18
N ILE A 30 4.17 -21.25 -14.08
CA ILE A 30 2.78 -21.61 -13.81
C ILE A 30 1.82 -20.55 -14.37
N ASN A 31 2.11 -19.27 -14.12
CA ASN A 31 1.34 -18.12 -14.61
C ASN A 31 2.29 -17.10 -15.27
N PRO A 32 2.44 -17.14 -16.62
CA PRO A 32 3.36 -16.24 -17.33
C PRO A 32 3.09 -14.75 -17.12
N ASP A 33 1.86 -14.38 -16.73
CA ASP A 33 1.45 -12.98 -16.52
C ASP A 33 1.58 -12.54 -15.04
N PHE A 34 2.18 -13.37 -14.17
CA PHE A 34 2.35 -13.05 -12.75
C PHE A 34 3.35 -11.88 -12.57
N LEU A 35 2.87 -10.79 -11.96
CA LEU A 35 3.64 -9.56 -11.80
C LEU A 35 4.69 -9.69 -10.69
N ILE A 36 5.91 -9.23 -10.97
CA ILE A 36 7.02 -9.18 -10.02
C ILE A 36 7.57 -7.75 -9.99
N LEU A 37 7.48 -7.10 -8.83
CA LEU A 37 8.10 -5.80 -8.60
C LEU A 37 9.44 -5.94 -7.86
N HIS A 38 10.45 -5.20 -8.31
CA HIS A 38 11.73 -5.10 -7.62
C HIS A 38 11.57 -4.19 -6.39
N TYR A 39 11.92 -4.68 -5.21
CA TYR A 39 11.90 -3.85 -4.00
C TYR A 39 13.15 -2.97 -3.96
N ARG A 40 12.97 -1.66 -3.77
CA ARG A 40 14.06 -0.72 -3.53
C ARG A 40 13.61 0.38 -2.57
N LEU A 41 14.55 0.92 -1.77
CA LEU A 41 14.25 2.16 -1.09
C LEU A 41 14.03 3.30 -2.12
N GLY A 42 12.95 4.05 -1.98
CA GLY A 42 12.61 5.17 -2.84
C GLY A 42 13.54 6.35 -2.57
N HIS A 43 13.34 7.05 -1.45
CA HIS A 43 14.16 8.20 -1.09
C HIS A 43 15.27 7.90 -0.06
N GLY A 44 15.60 6.63 0.14
CA GLY A 44 16.50 6.18 1.19
C GLY A 44 17.72 5.44 0.64
N LEU A 45 18.81 5.48 1.41
CA LEU A 45 19.98 4.61 1.22
C LEU A 45 20.56 4.25 2.59
N GLY A 46 20.70 2.97 2.91
CA GLY A 46 21.46 2.62 4.12
C GLY A 46 21.33 1.19 4.64
N TYR A 47 21.11 1.12 5.95
CA TYR A 47 21.31 -0.07 6.77
C TYR A 47 19.98 -0.79 7.03
N ARG A 48 20.04 -2.01 7.58
CA ARG A 48 18.83 -2.76 8.00
C ARG A 48 18.26 -2.30 9.33
N GLY A 49 18.97 -1.45 10.06
CA GLY A 49 18.54 -1.00 11.37
C GLY A 49 19.57 -0.10 12.05
N ILE A 50 19.29 0.18 13.32
CA ILE A 50 20.08 1.06 14.18
C ILE A 50 20.38 0.38 15.52
N GLN A 51 21.40 0.87 16.23
CA GLN A 51 21.64 0.55 17.64
C GLN A 51 22.04 1.80 18.43
N ASN A 52 22.04 1.69 19.77
CA ASN A 52 22.65 2.65 20.69
C ASN A 52 22.26 4.13 20.46
N GLY A 53 20.96 4.40 20.30
CA GLY A 53 20.48 5.78 20.14
C GLY A 53 20.73 6.34 18.74
N CYS A 54 20.23 5.64 17.72
CA CYS A 54 20.30 6.03 16.32
C CYS A 54 21.73 6.12 15.75
N GLN A 55 22.55 5.12 16.06
CA GLN A 55 23.77 4.87 15.30
C GLN A 55 23.47 3.82 14.23
N PRO A 56 23.77 4.08 12.95
CA PRO A 56 23.65 3.07 11.92
C PRO A 56 24.70 2.00 12.21
N THR A 57 24.24 0.84 12.63
CA THR A 57 25.09 -0.30 12.91
C THR A 57 24.37 -1.57 12.48
N GLY A 58 25.15 -2.61 12.19
CA GLY A 58 24.62 -3.88 11.71
C GLY A 58 24.82 -4.06 10.21
N ASP A 59 24.11 -5.05 9.67
CA ASP A 59 24.18 -5.40 8.26
C ASP A 59 23.47 -4.37 7.39
N TRP A 60 23.96 -4.23 6.16
CA TRP A 60 23.37 -3.38 5.14
C TRP A 60 22.01 -3.91 4.70
N LEU A 61 21.14 -3.00 4.25
CA LEU A 61 19.96 -3.43 3.52
C LEU A 61 20.42 -4.33 2.37
N ALA A 62 19.81 -5.51 2.24
CA ALA A 62 20.12 -6.37 1.11
C ALA A 62 18.92 -6.45 0.19
N LEU A 63 19.25 -6.42 -1.09
CA LEU A 63 18.37 -6.39 -2.22
C LEU A 63 18.58 -7.67 -3.01
N ILE A 64 17.68 -7.93 -3.93
CA ILE A 64 17.77 -9.12 -4.77
C ILE A 64 18.33 -8.74 -6.13
N GLU A 65 19.34 -9.49 -6.55
CA GLU A 65 19.90 -9.39 -7.89
C GLU A 65 20.22 -10.78 -8.45
N GLY A 66 19.49 -11.16 -9.49
CA GLY A 66 19.41 -12.53 -9.96
C GLY A 66 18.94 -13.44 -8.82
N ASP A 67 19.75 -14.45 -8.51
CA ASP A 67 19.53 -15.39 -7.41
C ASP A 67 20.34 -15.05 -6.15
N ASN A 68 20.83 -13.81 -6.03
CA ASN A 68 21.67 -13.38 -4.92
C ASN A 68 21.01 -12.28 -4.10
N TRP A 69 21.29 -12.31 -2.80
CA TRP A 69 21.11 -11.15 -1.93
C TRP A 69 22.38 -10.30 -2.00
N VAL A 70 22.24 -9.07 -2.49
CA VAL A 70 23.33 -8.10 -2.63
C VAL A 70 23.15 -6.95 -1.67
N GLN A 71 24.24 -6.41 -1.17
CA GLN A 71 24.23 -5.24 -0.31
C GLN A 71 23.80 -3.99 -1.10
N GLU A 72 22.92 -3.18 -0.52
CA GLU A 72 22.45 -1.93 -1.13
C GLU A 72 23.52 -0.83 -1.12
N TRP A 73 24.24 -0.71 -0.02
CA TRP A 73 25.26 0.31 0.17
C TRP A 73 26.49 0.00 -0.70
N PRO A 74 26.92 0.92 -1.58
CA PRO A 74 28.01 0.61 -2.52
C PRO A 74 29.38 0.53 -1.84
N GLY A 75 29.50 1.04 -0.62
CA GLY A 75 30.75 1.12 0.13
C GLY A 75 31.16 2.57 0.39
N ASP A 76 31.88 2.80 1.48
CA ASP A 76 32.19 4.15 1.97
C ASP A 76 33.07 4.97 1.01
N ASN A 77 33.80 4.29 0.10
CA ASN A 77 34.62 4.95 -0.91
C ASN A 77 33.81 5.38 -2.16
N ASP A 78 32.61 4.82 -2.35
CA ASP A 78 31.78 5.02 -3.53
C ASP A 78 30.58 5.93 -3.25
N VAL A 79 30.17 6.06 -1.98
CA VAL A 79 29.14 7.04 -1.60
C VAL A 79 29.67 8.47 -1.72
N LEU A 80 28.85 9.34 -2.30
CA LEU A 80 29.14 10.76 -2.42
C LEU A 80 28.31 11.55 -1.41
N GLU A 81 28.92 12.55 -0.76
CA GLU A 81 28.23 13.34 0.27
C GLU A 81 26.97 14.04 -0.26
N ASN A 82 27.02 14.52 -1.51
CA ASN A 82 25.90 15.19 -2.16
C ASN A 82 24.72 14.26 -2.50
N TRP A 83 24.85 12.95 -2.30
CA TRP A 83 23.71 12.04 -2.41
C TRP A 83 22.75 12.13 -1.24
N PHE A 84 23.19 12.63 -0.10
CA PHE A 84 22.40 12.64 1.11
C PHE A 84 21.75 14.01 1.30
N TYR A 85 20.52 14.00 1.82
CA TYR A 85 19.87 15.20 2.27
C TYR A 85 20.45 15.62 3.63
N HIS A 86 20.74 16.91 3.79
CA HIS A 86 21.24 17.50 5.03
C HIS A 86 20.19 18.37 5.69
N TRP A 87 20.12 18.31 7.01
CA TRP A 87 19.20 19.16 7.78
C TRP A 87 19.90 19.85 8.96
N PRO A 88 19.67 21.16 9.18
CA PRO A 88 19.12 22.14 8.23
C PRO A 88 19.86 22.13 6.87
N GLU A 89 19.23 22.57 5.77
CA GLU A 89 19.77 22.43 4.38
C GLU A 89 21.18 23.01 4.15
N ALA A 90 21.68 23.86 5.05
CA ALA A 90 23.05 24.41 4.99
C ALA A 90 24.04 23.67 5.92
N SER A 91 23.62 22.61 6.59
CA SER A 91 24.43 21.83 7.52
C SER A 91 25.21 20.73 6.80
N ALA A 92 26.14 20.09 7.50
CA ALA A 92 26.81 18.87 7.05
C ALA A 92 26.22 17.60 7.69
N ALA A 93 25.08 17.70 8.36
CA ALA A 93 24.45 16.59 9.06
C ALA A 93 23.46 15.87 8.14
N ARG A 94 23.85 14.67 7.68
CA ARG A 94 22.96 13.77 6.94
C ARG A 94 21.75 13.42 7.79
N VAL A 95 20.58 13.30 7.17
CA VAL A 95 19.36 12.93 7.88
C VAL A 95 19.18 11.41 7.87
N LEU A 96 19.33 10.79 9.04
CA LEU A 96 19.18 9.35 9.27
C LEU A 96 17.79 9.05 9.83
N ASN A 97 17.07 8.11 9.23
CA ASN A 97 15.89 7.50 9.85
C ASN A 97 16.33 6.52 10.95
N CYS A 98 15.87 6.77 12.17
CA CYS A 98 16.23 6.04 13.37
C CYS A 98 15.36 4.83 13.67
N ASP A 99 14.31 4.56 12.90
CA ASP A 99 13.56 3.32 13.07
C ASP A 99 14.16 2.22 12.19
N TRP A 100 14.64 2.59 11.01
CA TRP A 100 15.00 1.65 9.96
C TRP A 100 16.44 1.74 9.48
N GLY A 101 17.19 2.80 9.83
CA GLY A 101 18.63 2.88 9.61
C GLY A 101 19.07 3.34 8.22
N TRP A 102 18.20 3.94 7.42
CA TRP A 102 18.57 4.51 6.12
C TRP A 102 18.67 6.04 6.17
N TYR A 103 19.59 6.60 5.39
CA TYR A 103 19.71 8.04 5.20
C TYR A 103 18.75 8.52 4.12
N LEU A 104 18.17 9.70 4.31
CA LEU A 104 17.44 10.39 3.26
C LEU A 104 18.41 10.80 2.15
N ALA A 105 18.01 10.52 0.92
CA ALA A 105 18.73 10.95 -0.26
C ALA A 105 18.27 12.34 -0.74
N GLU A 106 19.19 13.09 -1.33
CA GLU A 106 18.90 14.36 -2.00
C GLU A 106 18.36 14.07 -3.40
N LEU A 107 17.03 14.06 -3.51
CA LEU A 107 16.32 13.67 -4.73
C LEU A 107 16.57 14.60 -5.92
N ASP A 108 17.09 15.82 -5.75
CA ASP A 108 17.47 16.72 -6.85
C ASP A 108 18.93 16.59 -7.28
N ASP A 109 19.76 15.85 -6.53
CA ASP A 109 21.16 15.66 -6.90
C ASP A 109 21.28 14.75 -8.13
N ALA A 110 21.96 15.26 -9.17
CA ALA A 110 22.09 14.54 -10.44
C ALA A 110 22.95 13.28 -10.32
N ALA A 111 23.95 13.26 -9.42
CA ALA A 111 24.78 12.08 -9.21
C ALA A 111 24.00 10.99 -8.47
N TRP A 112 23.20 11.35 -7.46
CA TRP A 112 22.27 10.43 -6.81
C TRP A 112 21.27 9.83 -7.80
N ARG A 113 20.58 10.68 -8.57
CA ARG A 113 19.61 10.23 -9.59
C ARG A 113 20.23 9.24 -10.55
N THR A 114 21.43 9.53 -11.05
CA THR A 114 22.16 8.67 -11.98
C THR A 114 22.55 7.34 -11.34
N TYR A 115 23.06 7.37 -10.12
CA TYR A 115 23.43 6.16 -9.37
C TYR A 115 22.21 5.27 -9.10
N TRP A 116 21.16 5.83 -8.49
CA TRP A 116 19.96 5.07 -8.12
C TRP A 116 19.27 4.49 -9.36
N HIS A 117 19.08 5.29 -10.41
CA HIS A 117 18.51 4.83 -11.68
C HIS A 117 19.32 3.67 -12.28
N GLY A 118 20.64 3.82 -12.35
CA GLY A 118 21.51 2.80 -12.92
C GLY A 118 21.45 1.49 -12.15
N GLU A 119 21.48 1.55 -10.82
CA GLU A 119 21.40 0.37 -9.96
C GLU A 119 20.05 -0.34 -10.04
N VAL A 120 18.95 0.42 -9.99
CA VAL A 120 17.60 -0.14 -10.08
C VAL A 120 17.34 -0.74 -11.44
N LEU A 121 17.71 -0.05 -12.52
CA LEU A 121 17.57 -0.58 -13.88
C LEU A 121 18.32 -1.91 -14.03
N ARG A 122 19.57 -1.94 -13.56
CA ARG A 122 20.42 -3.13 -13.61
C ARG A 122 19.78 -4.30 -12.84
N GLN A 123 19.20 -4.06 -11.67
CA GLN A 123 18.54 -5.09 -10.84
C GLN A 123 17.21 -5.55 -11.42
N VAL A 124 16.36 -4.63 -11.86
CA VAL A 124 15.09 -4.95 -12.54
C VAL A 124 15.36 -5.82 -13.76
N GLN A 125 16.42 -5.53 -14.54
CA GLN A 125 16.83 -6.36 -15.67
C GLN A 125 17.40 -7.72 -15.26
N ALA A 126 18.27 -7.77 -14.24
CA ALA A 126 18.86 -9.01 -13.76
C ALA A 126 17.80 -9.99 -13.21
N ASN A 127 16.75 -9.45 -12.58
CA ASN A 127 15.64 -10.20 -12.03
C ASN A 127 14.52 -10.43 -13.06
N ASP A 128 14.58 -9.73 -14.20
CA ASP A 128 13.50 -9.57 -15.19
C ASP A 128 12.15 -9.30 -14.49
N ASN A 129 12.16 -8.24 -13.69
CA ASN A 129 10.98 -7.71 -13.00
C ASN A 129 10.18 -6.78 -13.92
N ASP A 130 8.89 -6.61 -13.64
CA ASP A 130 7.97 -5.79 -14.42
C ASP A 130 8.04 -4.30 -14.03
N GLY A 131 8.60 -4.01 -12.86
CA GLY A 131 8.61 -2.70 -12.25
C GLY A 131 9.48 -2.62 -11.02
N VAL A 132 9.48 -1.43 -10.41
CA VAL A 132 10.09 -1.17 -9.11
C VAL A 132 9.00 -0.72 -8.13
N PHE A 133 9.00 -1.35 -6.96
CA PHE A 133 8.32 -0.89 -5.77
C PHE A 133 9.28 0.00 -4.97
N MET A 134 8.92 1.27 -4.78
CA MET A 134 9.80 2.28 -4.19
C MET A 134 9.37 2.57 -2.74
N ASP A 135 10.06 1.98 -1.78
CA ASP A 135 9.71 2.00 -0.35
C ASP A 135 10.55 2.98 0.48
N SER A 136 10.01 3.76 1.39
CA SER A 136 8.82 4.56 1.18
C SER A 136 9.20 5.78 0.32
N LEU A 137 8.27 6.32 -0.45
CA LEU A 137 8.46 7.54 -1.23
C LEU A 137 7.32 8.53 -0.95
N SER A 138 7.32 9.05 0.27
CA SER A 138 6.44 10.11 0.75
C SER A 138 7.26 11.26 1.34
N VAL A 139 6.62 12.36 1.74
CA VAL A 139 7.31 13.41 2.50
C VAL A 139 7.76 12.83 3.87
N PRO A 140 9.06 12.90 4.23
CA PRO A 140 9.62 12.22 5.40
C PRO A 140 8.92 12.55 6.72
N ASN A 141 8.42 13.78 6.86
CA ASN A 141 7.67 14.23 8.03
C ASN A 141 6.46 13.34 8.35
N TYR A 142 5.83 12.76 7.32
CA TYR A 142 4.65 11.93 7.47
C TYR A 142 4.97 10.52 7.95
N LEU A 143 6.25 10.12 7.88
CA LEU A 143 6.76 8.91 8.51
C LEU A 143 7.14 9.14 9.99
N GLY A 144 7.00 10.36 10.50
CA GLY A 144 7.33 10.79 11.86
C GLY A 144 8.60 11.63 11.92
N PHE A 145 8.45 12.95 12.03
CA PHE A 145 9.55 13.92 12.00
C PHE A 145 10.66 13.68 13.05
N ASP A 146 10.28 13.16 14.22
CA ASP A 146 11.13 12.89 15.38
C ASP A 146 11.84 11.53 15.32
N ARG A 147 11.48 10.69 14.34
CA ARG A 147 12.19 9.45 14.02
C ARG A 147 13.45 9.71 13.20
N TYR A 148 13.76 10.96 12.86
CA TYR A 148 14.98 11.32 12.14
C TYR A 148 16.01 11.97 13.05
N VAL A 149 17.29 11.74 12.75
CA VAL A 149 18.43 12.46 13.34
C VAL A 149 19.28 13.09 12.22
N PRO A 150 19.43 14.43 12.21
CA PRO A 150 18.75 15.38 13.07
C PRO A 150 17.23 15.39 12.84
N THR A 151 16.47 15.75 13.88
CA THR A 151 15.01 15.82 13.83
C THR A 151 14.55 16.81 12.76
N LEU A 152 13.64 16.35 11.91
CA LEU A 152 12.98 17.17 10.90
C LEU A 152 11.97 18.12 11.56
N PRO A 153 11.53 19.20 10.89
CA PRO A 153 10.53 20.09 11.47
C PRO A 153 9.20 19.34 11.63
N ALA A 154 8.52 19.47 12.77
CA ALA A 154 7.29 18.73 13.06
C ALA A 154 6.14 19.04 12.09
N VAL A 155 5.95 20.33 11.82
CA VAL A 155 4.99 20.86 10.85
C VAL A 155 5.66 22.05 10.19
N ASP A 156 5.99 21.92 8.91
CA ASP A 156 6.58 23.00 8.12
C ASP A 156 6.12 22.86 6.67
N ASN A 157 5.15 23.68 6.29
CA ASN A 157 4.55 23.64 4.97
C ASN A 157 5.57 23.96 3.86
N ALA A 158 6.59 24.79 4.14
CA ALA A 158 7.59 25.13 3.14
C ALA A 158 8.52 23.93 2.88
N PHE A 159 8.99 23.28 3.95
CA PHE A 159 9.76 22.04 3.85
C PHE A 159 8.95 20.94 3.16
N GLU A 160 7.70 20.71 3.59
CA GLU A 160 6.84 19.64 3.08
C GLU A 160 6.50 19.86 1.60
N THR A 161 6.17 21.10 1.19
CA THR A 161 5.92 21.44 -0.23
C THR A 161 7.19 21.28 -1.09
N ALA A 162 8.34 21.69 -0.56
CA ALA A 162 9.61 21.53 -1.26
C ALA A 162 9.93 20.04 -1.47
N TRP A 163 9.72 19.21 -0.45
CA TRP A 163 9.94 17.77 -0.56
C TRP A 163 8.94 17.08 -1.50
N ALA A 164 7.67 17.47 -1.47
CA ALA A 164 6.67 17.01 -2.44
C ALA A 164 7.12 17.30 -3.88
N THR A 165 7.57 18.53 -4.14
CA THR A 165 8.13 18.94 -5.44
C THR A 165 9.35 18.11 -5.85
N ARG A 166 10.22 17.76 -4.90
CA ARG A 166 11.38 16.88 -5.15
C ARG A 166 10.96 15.49 -5.61
N ILE A 167 9.93 14.91 -4.98
CA ILE A 167 9.36 13.61 -5.39
C ILE A 167 8.75 13.71 -6.80
N GLU A 168 7.94 14.72 -7.07
CA GLU A 168 7.30 14.97 -8.37
C GLU A 168 8.32 15.09 -9.51
N ASN A 169 9.34 15.94 -9.30
CA ASN A 169 10.41 16.14 -10.27
C ASN A 169 11.21 14.86 -10.51
N TRP A 170 11.42 14.07 -9.46
CA TRP A 170 12.18 12.83 -9.57
C TRP A 170 11.40 11.74 -10.32
N LEU A 171 10.12 11.53 -10.00
CA LEU A 171 9.26 10.59 -10.73
C LEU A 171 9.13 11.00 -12.20
N THR A 172 8.94 12.29 -12.48
CA THR A 172 8.91 12.82 -13.85
C THR A 172 10.23 12.58 -14.58
N TRP A 173 11.36 12.77 -13.90
CA TRP A 173 12.68 12.49 -14.47
C TRP A 173 12.87 11.01 -14.76
N LEU A 174 12.47 10.11 -13.85
CA LEU A 174 12.55 8.65 -14.01
C LEU A 174 11.75 8.16 -15.22
N GLN A 175 10.54 8.70 -15.43
CA GLN A 175 9.73 8.43 -16.62
C GLN A 175 10.42 8.83 -17.94
N GLY A 176 11.34 9.81 -17.89
CA GLY A 176 12.17 10.19 -19.04
C GLY A 176 13.44 9.36 -19.23
N GLN A 177 13.73 8.41 -18.33
CA GLN A 177 14.88 7.50 -18.42
C GLN A 177 14.44 6.11 -18.86
N SER A 178 15.41 5.23 -19.14
CA SER A 178 15.14 3.82 -19.48
C SER A 178 14.47 3.00 -18.37
N LEU A 179 14.44 3.51 -17.13
CA LEU A 179 13.66 2.85 -16.07
C LEU A 179 12.16 3.14 -16.22
N GLY A 180 11.77 4.23 -16.87
CA GLY A 180 10.38 4.54 -17.22
C GLY A 180 9.75 3.56 -18.23
N ASP A 181 10.54 2.67 -18.83
CA ASP A 181 10.02 1.54 -19.61
C ASP A 181 9.42 0.42 -18.72
N TYR A 182 9.63 0.50 -17.40
CA TYR A 182 9.10 -0.40 -16.37
C TYR A 182 8.10 0.33 -15.46
N TYR A 183 7.26 -0.41 -14.74
CA TYR A 183 6.30 0.21 -13.81
C TYR A 183 6.99 0.87 -12.62
N LEU A 184 6.66 2.13 -12.34
CA LEU A 184 7.08 2.86 -11.14
C LEU A 184 5.94 2.88 -10.12
N ILE A 185 6.11 2.17 -8.99
CA ILE A 185 5.09 2.03 -7.93
C ILE A 185 5.65 2.51 -6.58
N PRO A 186 5.53 3.80 -6.24
CA PRO A 186 5.90 4.29 -4.91
C PRO A 186 4.93 3.83 -3.81
N ASN A 187 5.49 3.54 -2.64
CA ASN A 187 4.75 3.48 -1.38
C ASN A 187 4.56 4.92 -0.85
N VAL A 188 3.32 5.38 -0.82
CA VAL A 188 2.96 6.77 -0.45
C VAL A 188 2.56 6.92 1.02
N GLY A 189 2.78 5.87 1.83
CA GLY A 189 2.33 5.80 3.22
C GLY A 189 0.81 5.78 3.33
N SER A 190 0.27 6.19 4.48
CA SER A 190 -1.18 6.21 4.71
C SER A 190 -1.91 7.27 3.89
N TRP A 191 -1.22 8.30 3.39
CA TRP A 191 -1.80 9.27 2.46
C TRP A 191 -3.08 9.97 2.96
N ILE A 192 -3.15 10.25 4.27
CA ILE A 192 -4.34 10.78 4.96
C ILE A 192 -4.25 12.26 5.39
N THR A 193 -3.08 12.90 5.35
CA THR A 193 -2.94 14.27 5.86
C THR A 193 -3.19 15.31 4.77
N SER A 194 -3.90 16.40 5.10
CA SER A 194 -4.15 17.55 4.22
C SER A 194 -2.89 18.35 3.88
N ARG A 195 -1.80 18.12 4.62
CA ARG A 195 -0.49 18.70 4.35
C ARG A 195 0.20 18.08 3.14
N GLU A 196 -0.10 16.81 2.84
CA GLU A 196 0.50 16.10 1.72
C GLU A 196 -0.04 16.65 0.41
N THR A 197 0.85 17.19 -0.43
CA THR A 197 0.52 17.84 -1.69
C THR A 197 1.18 17.18 -2.90
N THR A 198 1.97 16.12 -2.67
CA THR A 198 2.71 15.41 -3.72
C THR A 198 1.78 14.89 -4.82
N ASP A 199 2.04 15.28 -6.05
CA ASP A 199 1.41 14.73 -7.25
C ASP A 199 2.12 13.46 -7.75
N TYR A 200 1.49 12.30 -7.55
CA TYR A 200 1.99 11.01 -8.04
C TYR A 200 1.55 10.69 -9.47
N SER A 201 1.02 11.64 -10.25
CA SER A 201 0.53 11.42 -11.62
C SER A 201 1.58 10.87 -12.59
N ALA A 202 2.87 11.14 -12.34
CA ALA A 202 4.00 10.58 -13.09
C ALA A 202 4.26 9.09 -12.79
N ALA A 203 3.81 8.54 -11.67
CA ALA A 203 3.94 7.11 -11.37
C ALA A 203 2.91 6.28 -12.17
N ASP A 204 3.14 4.97 -12.34
CA ASP A 204 2.20 4.07 -13.02
C ASP A 204 1.07 3.57 -12.10
N GLY A 205 1.32 3.66 -10.80
CA GLY A 205 0.40 3.36 -9.72
C GLY A 205 1.04 3.74 -8.40
N VAL A 206 0.33 3.51 -7.30
CA VAL A 206 0.88 3.71 -5.95
C VAL A 206 0.47 2.56 -5.05
N MET A 207 1.25 2.35 -4.00
CA MET A 207 0.84 1.57 -2.85
C MET A 207 0.49 2.50 -1.69
N ILE A 208 -0.65 2.24 -1.06
CA ILE A 208 -1.12 2.96 0.13
C ILE A 208 -0.94 2.05 1.33
N GLU A 209 -0.05 2.43 2.23
CA GLU A 209 0.32 1.68 3.42
C GLU A 209 -0.50 2.14 4.64
N GLY A 210 -1.24 1.23 5.26
CA GLY A 210 -2.30 1.63 6.21
C GLY A 210 -3.55 2.08 5.44
N PHE A 211 -3.98 1.27 4.48
CA PHE A 211 -5.20 1.53 3.74
C PHE A 211 -6.43 1.34 4.64
N ALA A 212 -7.33 2.33 4.61
CA ALA A 212 -8.58 2.48 5.36
C ALA A 212 -8.46 2.60 6.88
N ILE A 213 -7.48 1.96 7.49
CA ILE A 213 -7.30 1.86 8.94
C ILE A 213 -5.81 1.68 9.26
N GLU A 214 -5.35 2.25 10.37
CA GLU A 214 -3.93 2.18 10.74
C GLU A 214 -3.57 0.77 11.20
N LEU A 215 -4.31 0.26 12.19
CA LEU A 215 -4.16 -1.03 12.86
C LEU A 215 -5.50 -1.43 13.49
N ASP A 216 -5.58 -2.62 14.07
CA ASP A 216 -6.75 -3.06 14.84
C ASP A 216 -7.17 -2.00 15.89
N GLU A 217 -8.47 -1.74 15.98
CA GLU A 217 -9.07 -0.71 16.86
C GLU A 217 -8.59 0.74 16.62
N SER A 218 -7.84 1.03 15.55
CA SER A 218 -7.30 2.36 15.22
C SER A 218 -7.85 2.94 13.90
N PRO A 219 -9.19 3.18 13.79
CA PRO A 219 -9.76 3.81 12.60
C PRO A 219 -9.31 5.26 12.47
N TYR A 220 -9.07 5.69 11.22
CA TYR A 220 -8.82 7.08 10.91
C TYR A 220 -10.02 7.97 11.27
N SER A 221 -9.78 9.28 11.40
CA SER A 221 -10.88 10.23 11.42
C SER A 221 -11.68 10.15 10.11
N LEU A 222 -12.96 10.51 10.15
CA LEU A 222 -13.81 10.42 8.96
C LEU A 222 -13.24 11.22 7.77
N GLU A 223 -12.69 12.40 8.05
CA GLU A 223 -12.13 13.27 7.01
C GLU A 223 -10.82 12.73 6.43
N ASP A 224 -9.98 12.10 7.26
CA ASP A 224 -8.75 11.43 6.82
C ASP A 224 -9.06 10.21 5.95
N TRP A 225 -10.05 9.39 6.35
CA TRP A 225 -10.52 8.27 5.53
C TRP A 225 -11.06 8.75 4.18
N ARG A 226 -11.91 9.80 4.17
CA ARG A 226 -12.44 10.40 2.93
C ARG A 226 -11.32 10.89 2.03
N MET A 227 -10.31 11.53 2.60
CA MET A 227 -9.16 12.04 1.87
C MET A 227 -8.37 10.91 1.19
N GLN A 228 -8.08 9.84 1.91
CA GLN A 228 -7.38 8.67 1.36
C GLN A 228 -8.19 8.04 0.21
N MET A 229 -9.50 7.85 0.38
CA MET A 229 -10.37 7.30 -0.66
C MET A 229 -10.40 8.20 -1.90
N ASN A 230 -10.53 9.52 -1.73
CA ASN A 230 -10.59 10.48 -2.83
C ASN A 230 -9.27 10.56 -3.60
N ARG A 231 -8.13 10.49 -2.91
CA ARG A 231 -6.80 10.41 -3.53
C ARG A 231 -6.65 9.13 -4.36
N ALA A 232 -7.06 7.99 -3.82
CA ALA A 232 -7.06 6.72 -4.56
C ALA A 232 -7.97 6.79 -5.80
N LEU A 233 -9.20 7.26 -5.65
CA LEU A 233 -10.16 7.41 -6.77
C LEU A 233 -9.65 8.39 -7.83
N GLY A 234 -8.95 9.46 -7.42
CA GLY A 234 -8.29 10.40 -8.34
C GLY A 234 -7.30 9.71 -9.28
N LEU A 235 -6.44 8.82 -8.75
CA LEU A 235 -5.49 8.04 -9.55
C LEU A 235 -6.17 6.92 -10.35
N ILE A 236 -7.18 6.25 -9.78
CA ILE A 236 -7.97 5.22 -10.48
C ILE A 236 -8.65 5.80 -11.72
N SER A 237 -9.19 7.02 -11.62
CA SER A 237 -9.81 7.73 -12.75
C SER A 237 -8.84 8.05 -13.88
N GLN A 238 -7.54 8.09 -13.59
CA GLN A 238 -6.44 8.28 -14.54
C GLN A 238 -5.89 6.93 -15.07
N GLY A 239 -6.49 5.80 -14.69
CA GLY A 239 -6.07 4.47 -15.13
C GLY A 239 -4.81 3.93 -14.43
N LYS A 240 -4.40 4.55 -13.32
CA LYS A 240 -3.25 4.15 -12.51
C LYS A 240 -3.60 2.96 -11.62
N ALA A 241 -2.59 2.16 -11.27
CA ALA A 241 -2.78 1.04 -10.36
C ALA A 241 -2.82 1.51 -8.88
N ILE A 242 -3.61 0.84 -8.05
CA ILE A 242 -3.64 1.06 -6.59
C ILE A 242 -3.39 -0.26 -5.89
N LEU A 243 -2.37 -0.31 -5.03
CA LEU A 243 -2.11 -1.41 -4.12
C LEU A 243 -2.50 -0.95 -2.70
N SER A 244 -3.64 -1.41 -2.21
CA SER A 244 -4.14 -1.09 -0.86
C SER A 244 -3.59 -2.10 0.15
N GLN A 245 -2.72 -1.69 1.07
CA GLN A 245 -2.18 -2.59 2.11
C GLN A 245 -2.64 -2.18 3.50
N SER A 246 -3.16 -3.14 4.28
CA SER A 246 -3.62 -2.95 5.66
C SER A 246 -3.00 -4.01 6.58
N TYR A 247 -2.75 -3.66 7.83
CA TYR A 247 -2.10 -4.52 8.84
C TYR A 247 -3.07 -4.93 9.95
N VAL A 248 -4.24 -5.44 9.56
CA VAL A 248 -5.35 -5.72 10.48
C VAL A 248 -5.61 -7.21 10.60
N THR A 249 -5.92 -7.65 11.82
CA THR A 249 -6.11 -9.06 12.16
C THR A 249 -7.50 -9.36 12.69
N GLY A 250 -8.22 -8.36 13.20
CA GLY A 250 -9.60 -8.49 13.66
C GLY A 250 -10.58 -8.69 12.50
N ALA A 251 -11.59 -9.54 12.69
CA ALA A 251 -12.58 -9.83 11.62
C ALA A 251 -13.38 -8.58 11.21
N GLN A 252 -13.64 -7.68 12.16
CA GLN A 252 -14.32 -6.41 11.89
C GLN A 252 -13.43 -5.50 11.03
N GLU A 253 -12.16 -5.37 11.39
CA GLU A 253 -11.19 -4.52 10.72
C GLU A 253 -10.82 -5.04 9.34
N ARG A 254 -10.66 -6.36 9.18
CA ARG A 254 -10.49 -6.97 7.84
C ARG A 254 -11.69 -6.70 6.95
N MET A 255 -12.90 -6.85 7.47
CA MET A 255 -14.11 -6.50 6.71
C MET A 255 -14.19 -5.01 6.41
N PHE A 256 -13.77 -4.12 7.33
CA PHE A 256 -13.72 -2.68 7.10
C PHE A 256 -12.71 -2.29 6.01
N ALA A 257 -11.53 -2.89 6.01
CA ALA A 257 -10.51 -2.71 4.98
C ALA A 257 -11.00 -3.24 3.62
N LEU A 258 -11.55 -4.46 3.57
CA LEU A 258 -12.17 -5.02 2.35
C LEU A 258 -13.30 -4.11 1.85
N GLY A 259 -14.20 -3.70 2.73
CA GLY A 259 -15.36 -2.89 2.38
C GLY A 259 -14.96 -1.54 1.79
N SER A 260 -13.98 -0.87 2.42
CA SER A 260 -13.40 0.37 1.90
C SER A 260 -12.74 0.17 0.54
N TYR A 261 -12.03 -0.95 0.35
CA TYR A 261 -11.46 -1.32 -0.95
C TYR A 261 -12.56 -1.54 -2.01
N LEU A 262 -13.65 -2.22 -1.66
CA LEU A 262 -14.77 -2.45 -2.57
C LEU A 262 -15.43 -1.12 -3.01
N LEU A 263 -15.49 -0.11 -2.15
CA LEU A 263 -15.94 1.23 -2.55
C LEU A 263 -15.07 1.83 -3.64
N ILE A 264 -13.74 1.66 -3.59
CA ILE A 264 -12.83 2.23 -4.59
C ILE A 264 -12.48 1.28 -5.74
N LYS A 265 -12.88 0.01 -5.67
CA LYS A 265 -12.47 -1.02 -6.63
C LYS A 265 -12.59 -0.57 -8.08
N GLY A 266 -11.49 -0.68 -8.81
CA GLY A 266 -11.37 -0.38 -10.23
C GLY A 266 -10.72 -1.54 -10.98
N ASN A 267 -10.33 -1.29 -12.23
CA ASN A 267 -9.75 -2.34 -13.10
C ASN A 267 -8.33 -2.75 -12.69
N ARG A 268 -7.60 -1.89 -11.97
CA ARG A 268 -6.20 -2.07 -11.57
C ARG A 268 -6.00 -1.79 -10.08
N THR A 269 -6.96 -2.22 -9.27
CA THR A 269 -6.91 -2.05 -7.82
C THR A 269 -6.75 -3.42 -7.17
N TYR A 270 -5.90 -3.49 -6.15
CA TYR A 270 -5.57 -4.71 -5.44
C TYR A 270 -5.58 -4.42 -3.94
N ILE A 271 -5.91 -5.42 -3.13
CA ILE A 271 -5.87 -5.33 -1.67
C ILE A 271 -4.92 -6.41 -1.13
N ASN A 272 -4.08 -6.04 -0.17
CA ASN A 272 -3.30 -6.92 0.68
C ASN A 272 -3.66 -6.64 2.14
N ILE A 273 -4.13 -7.64 2.87
CA ILE A 273 -4.29 -7.57 4.32
C ILE A 273 -3.16 -8.43 4.88
N ASP A 274 -2.11 -7.75 5.31
CA ASP A 274 -0.79 -8.31 5.59
C ASP A 274 -0.67 -8.72 7.06
N LEU A 275 -0.21 -9.96 7.31
CA LEU A 275 0.23 -10.41 8.62
C LEU A 275 1.75 -10.55 8.71
N ASP A 276 2.35 -11.20 7.71
CA ASP A 276 3.76 -11.59 7.69
C ASP A 276 4.22 -11.93 6.25
N ILE A 277 5.40 -12.55 6.13
CA ILE A 277 6.07 -12.83 4.84
C ILE A 277 5.62 -14.11 4.13
N GLU A 278 4.84 -14.98 4.79
CA GLU A 278 4.36 -16.23 4.19
C GLU A 278 3.13 -15.96 3.31
N PRO A 279 2.78 -16.85 2.36
CA PRO A 279 1.55 -16.68 1.59
C PRO A 279 0.32 -16.67 2.51
N GLU A 280 -0.55 -15.69 2.34
CA GLU A 280 -1.75 -15.47 3.16
C GLU A 280 -3.03 -15.41 2.33
N TRP A 281 -4.13 -15.89 2.90
CA TRP A 281 -5.44 -15.80 2.29
C TRP A 281 -6.55 -15.66 3.32
N TRP A 282 -7.30 -14.56 3.18
CA TRP A 282 -8.44 -14.25 4.01
C TRP A 282 -9.73 -14.69 3.33
N SER A 283 -10.67 -15.26 4.08
CA SER A 283 -11.94 -15.74 3.52
C SER A 283 -12.80 -14.59 2.97
N GLU A 284 -12.56 -13.38 3.46
CA GLU A 284 -12.99 -12.10 2.91
C GLU A 284 -12.80 -11.99 1.39
N TYR A 285 -11.71 -12.55 0.85
CA TYR A 285 -11.40 -12.50 -0.59
C TYR A 285 -12.25 -13.46 -1.43
N ASP A 286 -12.85 -14.47 -0.80
CA ASP A 286 -13.69 -15.47 -1.48
C ASP A 286 -15.17 -15.05 -1.54
N ILE A 287 -15.55 -13.88 -1.02
CA ILE A 287 -16.92 -13.38 -1.11
C ILE A 287 -17.27 -13.09 -2.59
N PRO A 288 -18.27 -13.79 -3.18
CA PRO A 288 -18.57 -13.71 -4.61
C PRO A 288 -19.47 -12.50 -4.91
N ILE A 289 -19.03 -11.29 -4.54
CA ILE A 289 -19.80 -10.06 -4.76
C ILE A 289 -19.84 -9.65 -6.24
N GLY A 290 -18.85 -10.09 -7.03
CA GLY A 290 -18.75 -9.89 -8.46
C GLY A 290 -18.13 -8.55 -8.87
N THR A 291 -18.61 -7.95 -9.95
CA THR A 291 -18.06 -6.72 -10.54
C THR A 291 -18.91 -5.50 -10.18
N PRO A 292 -18.30 -4.33 -9.89
CA PRO A 292 -19.07 -3.11 -9.68
C PRO A 292 -19.94 -2.78 -10.90
N ILE A 293 -21.22 -2.44 -10.68
CA ILE A 293 -22.14 -2.05 -11.77
C ILE A 293 -22.00 -0.56 -12.13
N GLU A 294 -21.40 0.22 -11.23
CA GLU A 294 -21.19 1.65 -11.37
C GLU A 294 -19.72 2.03 -11.11
N SER A 295 -19.31 3.14 -11.73
CA SER A 295 -18.04 3.79 -11.42
C SER A 295 -18.15 4.49 -10.07
N ALA A 296 -17.13 4.35 -9.22
CA ALA A 296 -17.02 5.15 -7.99
C ALA A 296 -16.73 6.64 -8.26
N GLY A 297 -16.45 7.01 -9.51
CA GLY A 297 -16.04 8.37 -9.87
C GLY A 297 -14.67 8.72 -9.31
N SER A 298 -14.45 10.00 -9.03
CA SER A 298 -13.21 10.53 -8.43
C SER A 298 -13.41 11.02 -6.99
N ASP A 299 -14.60 10.81 -6.41
CA ASP A 299 -14.97 11.28 -5.08
C ASP A 299 -15.89 10.26 -4.41
N VAL A 300 -15.47 9.76 -3.25
CA VAL A 300 -16.18 8.78 -2.44
C VAL A 300 -17.52 9.33 -1.93
N GLY A 301 -17.67 10.66 -1.86
CA GLY A 301 -18.94 11.31 -1.54
C GLY A 301 -20.07 10.96 -2.50
N ASN A 302 -19.76 10.58 -3.75
CA ASN A 302 -20.76 10.10 -4.71
C ASN A 302 -21.41 8.77 -4.29
N LEU A 303 -20.74 8.02 -3.41
CA LEU A 303 -21.21 6.74 -2.88
C LEU A 303 -21.91 6.90 -1.52
N TYR A 304 -22.07 8.12 -1.01
CA TYR A 304 -22.71 8.35 0.28
C TYR A 304 -24.23 8.27 0.18
N ASP A 305 -24.81 7.28 0.85
CA ASP A 305 -26.24 7.16 1.07
C ASP A 305 -26.64 7.98 2.30
N ALA A 306 -27.21 9.16 2.06
CA ALA A 306 -27.61 10.08 3.12
C ALA A 306 -28.83 9.60 3.93
N GLU A 307 -29.68 8.74 3.36
CA GLU A 307 -30.84 8.18 4.07
C GLU A 307 -30.38 7.18 5.13
N ASN A 308 -29.45 6.31 4.74
CA ASN A 308 -28.90 5.27 5.62
C ASN A 308 -27.64 5.69 6.38
N GLN A 309 -27.10 6.89 6.09
CA GLN A 309 -25.88 7.44 6.68
C GLN A 309 -24.67 6.50 6.57
N VAL A 310 -24.52 5.84 5.42
CA VAL A 310 -23.43 4.90 5.11
C VAL A 310 -22.93 5.14 3.68
N TYR A 311 -21.77 4.62 3.35
CA TYR A 311 -21.30 4.54 1.96
C TYR A 311 -21.76 3.23 1.35
N ARG A 312 -22.29 3.28 0.13
CA ARG A 312 -22.80 2.13 -0.61
C ARG A 312 -22.16 2.07 -1.98
N ARG A 313 -21.82 0.86 -2.43
CA ARG A 313 -21.54 0.61 -3.84
C ARG A 313 -22.14 -0.71 -4.29
N ASP A 314 -22.81 -0.66 -5.44
CA ASP A 314 -23.49 -1.82 -6.00
C ASP A 314 -22.60 -2.66 -6.93
N PHE A 315 -22.86 -3.96 -6.91
CA PHE A 315 -22.17 -4.99 -7.69
C PHE A 315 -23.21 -5.93 -8.32
N ASP A 316 -22.79 -6.72 -9.31
CA ASP A 316 -23.71 -7.61 -10.05
C ASP A 316 -24.43 -8.64 -9.14
N SER A 317 -23.79 -9.07 -8.05
CA SER A 317 -24.28 -10.12 -7.16
C SER A 317 -24.65 -9.61 -5.76
N GLY A 318 -24.52 -8.31 -5.51
CA GLY A 318 -24.78 -7.73 -4.20
C GLY A 318 -24.35 -6.28 -4.08
N PHE A 319 -24.08 -5.84 -2.86
CA PHE A 319 -23.54 -4.51 -2.59
C PHE A 319 -22.74 -4.51 -1.29
N VAL A 320 -21.90 -3.49 -1.14
CA VAL A 320 -21.15 -3.23 0.08
C VAL A 320 -21.74 -2.01 0.78
N LEU A 321 -21.81 -2.06 2.12
CA LEU A 321 -22.09 -0.91 2.97
C LEU A 321 -20.91 -0.67 3.90
N VAL A 322 -20.48 0.58 4.02
CA VAL A 322 -19.35 0.98 4.88
C VAL A 322 -19.76 2.15 5.76
N ASN A 323 -19.53 2.03 7.06
CA ASN A 323 -19.61 3.11 8.03
C ASN A 323 -18.18 3.46 8.49
N PRO A 324 -17.54 4.46 7.88
CA PRO A 324 -16.17 4.87 8.22
C PRO A 324 -16.13 5.90 9.36
N THR A 325 -17.25 6.17 10.03
CA THR A 325 -17.22 7.08 11.19
C THR A 325 -16.34 6.51 12.28
N SER A 326 -15.71 7.38 13.05
CA SER A 326 -14.78 7.00 14.10
C SER A 326 -15.39 7.25 15.48
N PRO A 327 -15.29 6.30 16.42
CA PRO A 327 -15.75 6.52 17.79
C PRO A 327 -14.88 7.54 18.54
N TRP A 328 -13.74 7.96 17.96
CA TRP A 328 -12.71 8.75 18.63
C TRP A 328 -12.69 10.24 18.25
N ASP A 329 -13.33 10.62 17.13
CA ASP A 329 -13.30 12.00 16.59
C ASP A 329 -14.64 12.76 16.72
N GLY A 330 -15.63 12.16 17.39
CA GLY A 330 -16.97 12.73 17.54
C GLY A 330 -17.88 12.55 16.32
N SER A 331 -17.42 11.92 15.24
CA SER A 331 -18.25 11.53 14.10
C SER A 331 -19.02 10.22 14.33
N GLY A 332 -18.62 9.42 15.32
CA GLY A 332 -19.11 8.08 15.59
C GLY A 332 -20.64 7.99 15.67
N ILE A 333 -21.22 7.33 14.68
CA ILE A 333 -22.64 7.04 14.60
C ILE A 333 -22.84 5.56 14.30
N THR A 334 -23.86 4.96 14.90
CA THR A 334 -24.33 3.62 14.53
C THR A 334 -25.51 3.78 13.58
N SER A 335 -25.38 3.23 12.38
CA SER A 335 -26.42 3.27 11.37
C SER A 335 -27.18 1.94 11.33
N THR A 336 -28.51 2.01 11.28
CA THR A 336 -29.38 0.84 11.09
C THR A 336 -30.00 0.95 9.71
N VAL A 337 -29.72 -0.01 8.84
CA VAL A 337 -30.14 0.00 7.43
C VAL A 337 -31.22 -1.05 7.22
N ASP A 338 -32.43 -0.61 6.89
CA ASP A 338 -33.48 -1.49 6.36
C ASP A 338 -33.18 -1.78 4.89
N LEU A 339 -33.08 -3.07 4.54
CA LEU A 339 -32.68 -3.48 3.21
C LEU A 339 -33.85 -3.52 2.23
N GLY A 340 -35.10 -3.38 2.70
CA GLY A 340 -36.30 -3.45 1.86
C GLY A 340 -36.58 -4.83 1.26
N GLY A 341 -35.82 -5.85 1.67
CA GLY A 341 -35.87 -7.21 1.15
C GLY A 341 -34.94 -8.15 1.93
N VAL A 342 -34.91 -9.42 1.55
CA VAL A 342 -33.98 -10.40 2.12
C VAL A 342 -32.69 -10.38 1.32
N PHE A 343 -31.57 -10.21 2.00
CA PHE A 343 -30.21 -10.32 1.47
C PHE A 343 -29.38 -11.28 2.32
N TYR A 344 -28.23 -11.69 1.80
CA TYR A 344 -27.35 -12.65 2.44
C TYR A 344 -26.09 -11.95 2.93
N LEU A 345 -26.02 -11.71 4.23
CA LEU A 345 -24.86 -11.11 4.90
C LEU A 345 -23.69 -12.10 4.92
N ALA A 346 -22.57 -11.73 4.29
CA ALA A 346 -21.35 -12.50 4.35
C ALA A 346 -20.71 -12.42 5.75
N GLN A 347 -20.36 -13.58 6.31
CA GLN A 347 -19.73 -13.74 7.61
C GLN A 347 -18.44 -14.55 7.47
N PRO A 348 -17.31 -13.89 7.17
CA PRO A 348 -16.02 -14.56 7.05
C PRO A 348 -15.51 -15.01 8.42
N SER A 349 -14.75 -16.09 8.42
CA SER A 349 -14.05 -16.62 9.59
C SER A 349 -12.76 -17.32 9.19
N GLY A 350 -11.77 -17.33 10.07
CA GLY A 350 -10.46 -17.93 9.81
C GLY A 350 -9.67 -17.21 8.70
N GLY A 351 -8.81 -17.96 8.01
CA GLY A 351 -7.86 -17.42 7.02
C GLY A 351 -6.49 -17.15 7.62
N GLY A 352 -5.71 -16.29 6.96
CA GLY A 352 -4.33 -15.97 7.30
C GLY A 352 -3.36 -16.85 6.52
N ALA A 353 -2.28 -17.32 7.17
CA ALA A 353 -1.25 -18.13 6.53
C ALA A 353 -1.82 -19.35 5.77
N VAL A 354 -1.44 -19.48 4.51
CA VAL A 354 -1.79 -20.59 3.63
C VAL A 354 -0.96 -21.81 4.03
N PRO A 355 -1.57 -22.93 4.45
CA PRO A 355 -0.81 -24.11 4.85
C PRO A 355 0.01 -24.72 3.71
N GLU A 356 0.95 -25.60 4.04
CA GLU A 356 1.80 -26.29 3.05
C GLU A 356 1.02 -27.11 2.00
N ASN A 357 -0.24 -27.45 2.26
CA ASN A 357 -1.09 -28.12 1.27
C ASN A 357 -1.74 -27.15 0.25
N GLY A 358 -1.50 -25.84 0.38
CA GLY A 358 -2.05 -24.81 -0.51
C GLY A 358 -3.55 -24.56 -0.36
N ILE A 359 -4.19 -25.05 0.70
CA ILE A 359 -5.64 -24.92 0.92
C ILE A 359 -5.89 -23.93 2.05
N PRO A 360 -6.45 -22.74 1.78
CA PRO A 360 -6.83 -21.78 2.81
C PRO A 360 -7.77 -22.39 3.86
N THR A 361 -7.64 -21.93 5.10
CA THR A 361 -8.41 -22.44 6.25
C THR A 361 -9.66 -21.61 6.57
N GLY A 362 -9.83 -20.48 5.89
CA GLY A 362 -10.97 -19.59 6.09
C GLY A 362 -12.25 -20.09 5.43
N THR A 363 -13.38 -19.66 5.95
CA THR A 363 -14.71 -19.95 5.38
C THR A 363 -15.61 -18.72 5.46
N VAL A 364 -16.55 -18.61 4.52
CA VAL A 364 -17.61 -17.60 4.56
C VAL A 364 -18.95 -18.31 4.74
N THR A 365 -19.70 -17.93 5.76
CA THR A 365 -21.11 -18.30 5.90
C THR A 365 -22.01 -17.13 5.52
N TYR A 366 -23.26 -17.43 5.14
CA TYR A 366 -24.20 -16.41 4.69
C TYR A 366 -25.46 -16.44 5.55
N GLN A 367 -25.82 -15.30 6.12
CA GLN A 367 -27.02 -15.14 6.94
C GLN A 367 -28.07 -14.34 6.20
N ALA A 368 -29.28 -14.91 6.03
CA ALA A 368 -30.42 -14.17 5.53
C ALA A 368 -30.82 -13.06 6.52
N VAL A 369 -30.85 -11.82 6.05
CA VAL A 369 -31.16 -10.62 6.83
C VAL A 369 -32.07 -9.68 6.04
N THR A 370 -32.91 -8.93 6.74
CA THR A 370 -33.68 -7.80 6.17
C THR A 370 -33.20 -6.45 6.69
N GLN A 371 -32.29 -6.45 7.66
CA GLN A 371 -31.74 -5.28 8.30
C GLN A 371 -30.32 -5.59 8.78
N VAL A 372 -29.46 -4.58 8.74
CA VAL A 372 -28.11 -4.62 9.34
C VAL A 372 -27.89 -3.41 10.23
N VAL A 373 -27.05 -3.58 11.25
CA VAL A 373 -26.60 -2.51 12.14
C VAL A 373 -25.10 -2.35 11.93
N LEU A 374 -24.67 -1.14 11.55
CA LEU A 374 -23.27 -0.79 11.30
C LEU A 374 -22.82 0.21 12.36
N PRO A 375 -22.13 -0.24 13.42
CA PRO A 375 -21.37 0.65 14.29
C PRO A 375 -20.29 1.44 13.51
N PRO A 376 -19.63 2.41 14.15
CA PRO A 376 -18.42 3.04 13.63
C PRO A 376 -17.39 2.01 13.10
N TYR A 377 -16.58 2.42 12.12
CA TYR A 377 -15.54 1.63 11.43
C TYR A 377 -15.94 0.20 11.04
N THR A 378 -17.18 0.01 10.56
CA THR A 378 -17.71 -1.29 10.17
C THR A 378 -18.02 -1.33 8.68
N ALA A 379 -17.86 -2.49 8.05
CA ALA A 379 -18.41 -2.74 6.73
C ALA A 379 -19.09 -4.11 6.66
N VAL A 380 -20.07 -4.21 5.76
CA VAL A 380 -20.76 -5.47 5.45
C VAL A 380 -20.87 -5.65 3.94
N VAL A 381 -20.82 -6.91 3.50
CA VAL A 381 -21.13 -7.31 2.13
C VAL A 381 -22.41 -8.12 2.14
N LEU A 382 -23.36 -7.72 1.30
CA LEU A 382 -24.70 -8.29 1.21
C LEU A 382 -24.91 -8.82 -0.21
N LEU A 383 -25.27 -10.09 -0.34
CA LEU A 383 -25.53 -10.72 -1.63
C LEU A 383 -27.03 -10.79 -1.92
N ASN A 384 -27.37 -10.67 -3.20
CA ASN A 384 -28.75 -10.70 -3.71
C ASN A 384 -29.40 -12.09 -3.56
N GLN A 385 -28.59 -13.15 -3.52
CA GLN A 385 -29.01 -14.55 -3.43
C GLN A 385 -28.00 -15.35 -2.59
N GLU A 386 -28.42 -16.53 -2.11
CA GLU A 386 -27.51 -17.47 -1.44
C GLU A 386 -26.48 -18.02 -2.45
N PRO A 387 -25.17 -17.97 -2.15
CA PRO A 387 -24.12 -18.44 -3.08
C PRO A 387 -24.07 -19.95 -3.33
#